data_AF-A0A963HRE1-F1
#
_entry.id   AF-A0A963HRE1-F1
#
_cell.length_a   1.000
_cell.length_b   1.000
_cell.length_c   1.000
_cell.angle_alpha   90.00
_cell.angle_beta   90.00
_cell.angle_gamma   90.00
#
_symmetry.space_group_name_H-M   'P 1'
#
loop_
_entity.id
_entity.type
_entity.pdbx_description
1 polymer ?
#
loop_
_entity_poly.entity_id
_entity_poly.type
_entity_poly.pdbx_seq_one_letter_code
_entity_poly.pdbx_strand_id
1 'polypeptide(L)'
;MKSLITLLCVLWLAVISVPASAQDLTFRGCTDASGRAVPSQLDVESPSLVTTQMGKSGARIIYNPRALPDVTDAVRAFVYAHECARHSLGITRDVPTVEAAQRADCEGLATLQRSGMLVEDGDVTALQSMLVFSPEQWARLPGPPRGFDLNSCPTRRAVPKSNPAWNQCVHRCGDRLFHCGQSASCLATYNRCQAACPR
;
A
#
# COMPACT_ATOMS: atom_id res chain seq x y z
N MET A 1 -52.02 11.94 24.34
CA MET A 1 -50.88 12.79 23.90
C MET A 1 -49.50 12.32 24.39
N LYS A 2 -49.37 11.65 25.54
CA LYS A 2 -48.06 11.14 26.03
C LYS A 2 -47.54 9.87 25.33
N SER A 3 -48.42 9.03 24.77
CA SER A 3 -48.02 7.77 24.13
C SER A 3 -47.57 7.90 22.67
N LEU A 4 -47.76 9.06 22.02
CA LEU A 4 -47.30 9.29 20.64
C LEU A 4 -45.82 9.69 20.58
N ILE A 5 -45.30 10.28 21.67
CA ILE A 5 -43.93 10.80 21.74
C ILE A 5 -42.93 9.66 21.97
N THR A 6 -43.31 8.62 22.71
CA THR A 6 -42.44 7.49 23.03
C THR A 6 -42.20 6.55 21.83
N LEU A 7 -43.14 6.46 20.89
CA LEU A 7 -42.98 5.63 19.69
C LEU A 7 -42.01 6.27 18.66
N LEU A 8 -41.85 7.59 18.68
CA LEU A 8 -40.98 8.30 17.75
C LEU A 8 -39.49 8.18 18.11
N CYS A 9 -39.15 8.00 19.39
CA CYS A 9 -37.76 7.89 19.84
C CYS A 9 -37.11 6.54 19.55
N VAL A 10 -37.89 5.45 19.45
CA VAL A 10 -37.33 4.11 19.18
C VAL A 10 -37.05 3.91 17.68
N LEU A 11 -37.73 4.62 16.79
CA LEU A 11 -37.49 4.53 15.34
C LEU A 11 -36.23 5.29 14.87
N TRP A 12 -35.68 6.20 15.68
CA TRP A 12 -34.52 7.01 15.31
C TRP A 12 -33.16 6.39 15.68
N LEU A 13 -33.15 5.27 16.42
CA LEU A 13 -31.92 4.60 16.85
C LEU A 13 -31.44 3.49 15.89
N ALA A 14 -32.12 3.27 14.77
CA ALA A 14 -31.83 2.16 13.85
C ALA A 14 -31.02 2.52 12.58
N VAL A 15 -30.55 3.77 12.42
CA VAL A 15 -30.00 4.22 11.12
C VAL A 15 -28.56 4.77 11.20
N ILE A 16 -27.75 4.32 12.15
CA ILE A 16 -26.30 4.61 12.14
C ILE A 16 -25.50 3.31 12.24
N SER A 17 -25.82 2.36 11.38
CA SER A 17 -24.82 1.39 10.92
C SER A 17 -23.87 2.14 9.99
N VAL A 18 -22.83 2.76 10.55
CA VAL A 18 -21.71 3.27 9.77
C VAL A 18 -21.15 2.07 9.00
N PRO A 19 -21.21 2.04 7.65
CA PRO A 19 -20.50 1.01 6.92
C PRO A 19 -19.03 1.19 7.28
N ALA A 20 -18.42 0.14 7.85
CA ALA A 20 -16.98 0.06 7.97
C ALA A 20 -16.43 0.34 6.58
N SER A 21 -15.80 1.51 6.42
CA SER A 21 -15.22 1.89 5.15
C SER A 21 -14.16 0.85 4.84
N ALA A 22 -14.45 -0.03 3.87
CA ALA A 22 -13.41 -0.75 3.15
C ALA A 22 -12.40 0.34 2.76
N GLN A 23 -11.19 0.25 3.30
CA GLN A 23 -10.14 1.19 2.94
C GLN A 23 -9.96 1.04 1.44
N ASP A 24 -10.44 2.02 0.68
CA ASP A 24 -10.28 2.06 -0.75
C ASP A 24 -8.78 2.08 -0.97
N LEU A 25 -8.21 0.93 -1.32
CA LEU A 25 -6.78 0.78 -1.58
C LEU A 25 -6.46 1.76 -2.70
N THR A 26 -5.96 2.95 -2.37
CA THR A 26 -5.54 3.88 -3.40
C THR A 26 -4.28 3.27 -4.00
N PHE A 27 -4.42 2.57 -5.13
CA PHE A 27 -3.38 1.89 -5.92
C PHE A 27 -2.38 2.88 -6.55
N ARG A 28 -1.95 3.89 -5.79
CA ARG A 28 -1.03 4.95 -6.16
C ARG A 28 0.19 4.84 -5.26
N GLY A 29 1.38 5.02 -5.84
CA GLY A 29 2.64 5.05 -5.07
C GLY A 29 3.64 3.96 -5.42
N CYS A 30 3.32 3.04 -6.33
CA CYS A 30 4.32 2.11 -6.86
C CYS A 30 5.34 2.81 -7.73
N THR A 31 6.61 2.49 -7.52
CA THR A 31 7.73 3.02 -8.28
C THR A 31 8.62 1.91 -8.79
N ASP A 32 9.21 2.09 -9.97
CA ASP A 32 10.24 1.20 -10.50
C ASP A 32 11.60 1.41 -9.81
N ALA A 33 12.59 0.60 -10.18
CA ALA A 33 13.96 0.69 -9.65
C ALA A 33 14.64 2.06 -9.88
N SER A 34 14.15 2.85 -10.84
CA SER A 34 14.61 4.22 -11.11
C SER A 34 13.80 5.28 -10.36
N GLY A 35 12.88 4.88 -9.48
CA GLY A 35 12.00 5.79 -8.74
C GLY A 35 10.85 6.38 -9.57
N ARG A 36 10.61 5.91 -10.79
CA ARG A 36 9.52 6.40 -11.63
C ARG A 36 8.22 5.73 -11.27
N ALA A 37 7.13 6.49 -11.24
CA ALA A 37 5.81 5.95 -10.95
C ALA A 37 5.42 4.87 -11.96
N VAL A 38 4.92 3.74 -11.44
CA VAL A 38 4.36 2.65 -12.24
C VAL A 38 2.83 2.78 -12.21
N PRO A 39 2.18 2.97 -13.36
CA PRO A 39 0.73 3.10 -13.40
C PRO A 39 0.07 1.77 -13.01
N SER A 40 -1.02 1.87 -12.26
CA SER A 40 -1.90 0.75 -11.94
C SER A 40 -3.26 0.94 -12.59
N GLN A 41 -3.85 -0.16 -13.05
CA GLN A 41 -5.16 -0.17 -13.68
C GLN A 41 -6.00 -1.30 -13.09
N LEU A 42 -7.23 -0.96 -12.72
CA LEU A 42 -8.26 -1.95 -12.43
C LEU A 42 -8.73 -2.58 -13.74
N ASP A 43 -8.63 -3.89 -13.85
CA ASP A 43 -9.13 -4.66 -14.99
C ASP A 43 -9.79 -5.94 -14.45
N VAL A 44 -11.11 -5.94 -14.43
CA VAL A 44 -11.90 -7.05 -13.85
C VAL A 44 -11.92 -8.29 -14.75
N GLU A 45 -11.44 -8.18 -15.98
CA GLU A 45 -11.36 -9.29 -16.94
C GLU A 45 -10.00 -10.01 -16.86
N SER A 46 -9.00 -9.40 -16.20
CA SER A 46 -7.70 -10.04 -15.99
C SER A 46 -7.85 -11.33 -15.16
N PRO A 47 -7.27 -12.47 -15.57
CA PRO A 47 -7.39 -13.70 -14.81
C PRO A 47 -6.65 -13.65 -13.47
N SER A 48 -5.63 -12.81 -13.33
CA SER A 48 -4.79 -12.74 -12.11
C SER A 48 -5.28 -11.67 -11.15
N LEU A 49 -5.11 -11.91 -9.85
CA LEU A 49 -5.39 -10.91 -8.80
C LEU A 49 -4.55 -9.65 -9.01
N VAL A 50 -3.27 -9.84 -9.31
CA VAL A 50 -2.38 -8.77 -9.73
C VAL A 50 -1.38 -9.33 -10.74
N THR A 51 -1.00 -8.54 -11.73
CA THR A 51 0.05 -8.90 -12.68
C THR A 51 0.65 -7.67 -13.35
N THR A 52 1.84 -7.81 -13.92
CA THR A 52 2.49 -6.79 -14.73
C THR A 52 2.20 -7.05 -16.20
N GLN A 53 1.65 -6.03 -16.87
CA GLN A 53 1.54 -6.02 -18.32
C GLN A 53 2.62 -5.10 -18.91
N MET A 54 3.42 -5.64 -19.83
CA MET A 54 4.40 -4.86 -20.59
C MET A 54 3.72 -4.24 -21.82
N GLY A 55 3.73 -2.91 -21.91
CA GLY A 55 3.21 -2.16 -23.05
C GLY A 55 4.27 -1.28 -23.71
N LYS A 56 3.89 -0.60 -24.80
CA LYS A 56 4.76 0.33 -25.53
C LYS A 56 5.24 1.51 -24.67
N SER A 57 4.42 1.95 -23.72
CA SER A 57 4.71 3.03 -22.77
C SER A 57 5.43 2.58 -21.51
N GLY A 58 5.76 1.29 -21.40
CA GLY A 58 6.39 0.69 -20.21
C GLY A 58 5.49 -0.33 -19.52
N ALA A 59 5.93 -0.72 -18.32
CA ALA A 59 5.22 -1.69 -17.50
C ALA A 59 4.04 -1.03 -16.77
N ARG A 60 2.92 -1.76 -16.65
CA ARG A 60 1.72 -1.36 -15.93
C ARG A 60 1.28 -2.49 -15.01
N ILE A 61 0.88 -2.18 -13.80
CA ILE A 61 0.25 -3.14 -12.89
C ILE A 61 -1.23 -3.24 -13.26
N ILE A 62 -1.69 -4.46 -13.46
CA ILE A 62 -3.10 -4.82 -13.65
C ILE A 62 -3.60 -5.46 -12.37
N TYR A 63 -4.71 -4.97 -11.84
CA TYR A 63 -5.32 -5.46 -10.61
C TYR A 63 -6.75 -5.93 -10.87
N ASN A 64 -7.07 -7.16 -10.44
CA ASN A 64 -8.42 -7.71 -10.45
C ASN A 64 -8.81 -8.28 -9.08
N PRO A 65 -9.57 -7.54 -8.26
CA PRO A 65 -10.03 -8.07 -6.97
C PRO A 65 -11.00 -9.25 -7.10
N ARG A 66 -11.61 -9.46 -8.28
CA ARG A 66 -12.56 -10.56 -8.55
C ARG A 66 -11.89 -11.87 -8.96
N ALA A 67 -10.60 -11.84 -9.28
CA ALA A 67 -9.87 -13.06 -9.66
C ALA A 67 -9.70 -14.04 -8.49
N LEU A 68 -9.70 -13.51 -7.26
CA LEU A 68 -9.67 -14.28 -6.01
C LEU A 68 -10.65 -13.62 -5.02
N PRO A 69 -11.96 -13.89 -5.12
CA PRO A 69 -12.96 -13.21 -4.31
C PRO A 69 -12.88 -13.58 -2.82
N ASP A 70 -12.43 -14.79 -2.51
CA ASP A 70 -12.47 -15.35 -1.15
C ASP A 70 -11.29 -14.92 -0.26
N VAL A 71 -10.30 -14.20 -0.80
CA VAL A 71 -9.18 -13.70 0.00
C VAL A 71 -9.55 -12.39 0.70
N THR A 72 -8.89 -12.11 1.83
CA THR A 72 -9.14 -10.88 2.60
C THR A 72 -8.49 -9.66 1.94
N ASP A 73 -8.91 -8.46 2.34
CA ASP A 73 -8.28 -7.21 1.86
C ASP A 73 -6.80 -7.11 2.23
N ALA A 74 -6.40 -7.64 3.39
CA ALA A 74 -5.01 -7.70 3.81
C ALA A 74 -4.18 -8.57 2.85
N VAL A 75 -4.72 -9.71 2.42
CA VAL A 75 -4.07 -10.56 1.40
C VAL A 75 -4.00 -9.85 0.05
N ARG A 76 -5.07 -9.18 -0.38
CA ARG A 76 -5.06 -8.38 -1.63
C ARG A 76 -4.01 -7.28 -1.58
N ALA A 77 -3.93 -6.54 -0.48
CA ALA A 77 -2.94 -5.49 -0.27
C ALA A 77 -1.51 -6.05 -0.30
N PHE A 78 -1.26 -7.18 0.35
CA PHE A 78 0.05 -7.83 0.33
C PHE A 78 0.45 -8.32 -1.05
N VAL A 79 -0.44 -9.00 -1.77
CA VAL A 79 -0.15 -9.49 -3.13
C VAL A 79 0.08 -8.31 -4.08
N TYR A 80 -0.68 -7.22 -3.95
CA TYR A 80 -0.42 -5.99 -4.71
C TYR A 80 0.92 -5.35 -4.34
N ALA A 81 1.27 -5.29 -3.05
CA ALA A 81 2.56 -4.77 -2.58
C ALA A 81 3.74 -5.63 -3.05
N HIS A 82 3.57 -6.94 -3.15
CA HIS A 82 4.53 -7.85 -3.79
C HIS A 82 4.76 -7.47 -5.26
N GLU A 83 3.69 -7.20 -6.02
CA GLU A 83 3.85 -6.78 -7.42
C GLU A 83 4.56 -5.43 -7.53
N CYS A 84 4.21 -4.49 -6.66
CA CYS A 84 4.89 -3.21 -6.52
C CYS A 84 6.40 -3.38 -6.25
N ALA A 85 6.74 -4.29 -5.35
CA ALA A 85 8.12 -4.62 -5.00
C ALA A 85 8.90 -5.21 -6.17
N ARG A 86 8.27 -6.03 -7.02
CA ARG A 86 8.92 -6.52 -8.25
C ARG A 86 9.38 -5.36 -9.13
N HIS A 87 8.58 -4.30 -9.25
CA HIS A 87 8.99 -3.11 -9.99
C HIS A 87 10.16 -2.38 -9.34
N SER A 88 10.12 -2.14 -8.03
CA SER A 88 11.20 -1.44 -7.32
C SER A 88 12.51 -2.23 -7.32
N LEU A 89 12.44 -3.56 -7.35
CA LEU A 89 13.58 -4.46 -7.46
C LEU A 89 14.08 -4.67 -8.90
N GLY A 90 13.37 -4.14 -9.91
CA GLY A 90 13.71 -4.34 -11.33
C GLY A 90 13.41 -5.75 -11.86
N ILE A 91 12.55 -6.51 -11.18
CA ILE A 91 12.17 -7.90 -11.48
C ILE A 91 10.78 -7.93 -12.14
N THR A 92 10.60 -7.15 -13.21
CA THR A 92 9.28 -6.89 -13.81
C THR A 92 8.86 -7.89 -14.89
N ARG A 93 9.78 -8.75 -15.33
CA ARG A 93 9.45 -9.94 -16.15
C ARG A 93 9.00 -11.07 -15.24
N ASP A 94 8.73 -12.25 -15.80
CA ASP A 94 8.44 -13.46 -15.01
C ASP A 94 9.40 -13.57 -13.83
N VAL A 95 8.88 -13.80 -12.64
CA VAL A 95 9.69 -14.08 -11.44
C VAL A 95 10.05 -15.55 -11.54
N PRO A 96 11.26 -15.92 -12.02
CA PRO A 96 11.48 -17.29 -12.45
C PRO A 96 11.78 -18.21 -11.26
N THR A 97 12.09 -17.66 -10.09
CA THR A 97 12.52 -18.44 -8.92
C THR A 97 11.76 -18.05 -7.66
N VAL A 98 11.69 -19.00 -6.73
CA VAL A 98 11.10 -18.79 -5.40
C VAL A 98 11.87 -17.72 -4.62
N GLU A 99 13.19 -17.67 -4.74
CA GLU A 99 14.03 -16.70 -4.03
C GLU A 99 13.75 -15.27 -4.49
N ALA A 100 13.56 -15.07 -5.79
CA ALA A 100 13.18 -13.76 -6.33
C ALA A 100 11.79 -13.33 -5.85
N ALA A 101 10.85 -14.27 -5.75
CA ALA A 101 9.52 -14.02 -5.21
C ALA A 101 9.56 -13.68 -3.72
N GLN A 102 10.34 -14.41 -2.93
CA GLN A 102 10.54 -14.14 -1.49
C GLN A 102 11.19 -12.78 -1.23
N ARG A 103 12.13 -12.35 -2.09
CA ARG A 103 12.67 -10.98 -2.02
C ARG A 103 11.59 -9.91 -2.23
N ALA A 104 10.69 -10.14 -3.20
CA ALA A 104 9.55 -9.25 -3.43
C ALA A 104 8.52 -9.32 -2.29
N ASP A 105 8.32 -10.49 -1.66
CA ASP A 105 7.47 -10.63 -0.46
C ASP A 105 7.97 -9.75 0.69
N CYS A 106 9.28 -9.79 0.98
CA CYS A 106 9.86 -9.00 2.06
C CYS A 106 9.81 -7.49 1.78
N GLU A 107 10.01 -7.07 0.53
CA GLU A 107 9.85 -5.66 0.13
C GLU A 107 8.38 -5.22 0.16
N GLY A 108 7.45 -6.10 -0.23
CA GLY A 108 6.01 -5.89 -0.14
C GLY A 108 5.57 -5.70 1.30
N LEU A 109 6.01 -6.58 2.21
CA LEU A 109 5.80 -6.46 3.65
C LEU A 109 6.32 -5.12 4.19
N ALA A 110 7.56 -4.76 3.86
CA ALA A 110 8.14 -3.48 4.29
C ALA A 110 7.36 -2.27 3.76
N THR A 111 6.68 -2.41 2.62
CA THR A 111 5.82 -1.35 2.06
C THR A 111 4.52 -1.22 2.86
N LEU A 112 3.86 -2.33 3.21
CA LEU A 112 2.67 -2.31 4.06
C LEU A 112 2.95 -1.78 5.48
N GLN A 113 4.10 -2.13 6.04
CA GLN A 113 4.52 -1.60 7.34
C GLN A 113 4.75 -0.08 7.28
N ARG A 114 5.39 0.41 6.20
CA ARG A 114 5.60 1.85 5.99
C ARG A 114 4.31 2.63 5.72
N SER A 115 3.30 2.00 5.13
CA SER A 115 1.98 2.63 4.93
C SER A 115 1.13 2.68 6.20
N GLY A 116 1.55 2.00 7.28
CA GLY A 116 0.81 1.93 8.53
C GLY A 116 -0.35 0.92 8.50
N MET A 117 -0.31 -0.09 7.62
CA MET A 117 -1.35 -1.13 7.54
C MET A 117 -1.09 -2.34 8.46
N LEU A 118 0.15 -2.50 8.95
CA LEU A 118 0.57 -3.60 9.84
C LEU A 118 1.29 -3.02 11.05
N VAL A 119 0.55 -2.32 11.91
CA VAL A 119 1.09 -1.51 13.01
C VAL A 119 1.06 -2.25 14.33
N GLU A 120 0.08 -3.12 14.52
CA GLU A 120 -0.16 -3.82 15.78
C GLU A 120 0.74 -5.06 15.90
N ASP A 121 1.06 -5.40 17.15
CA ASP A 121 1.79 -6.62 17.45
C ASP A 121 0.98 -7.83 16.98
N GLY A 122 1.60 -8.66 16.12
CA GLY A 122 0.97 -9.86 15.58
C GLY A 122 0.30 -9.69 14.21
N ASP A 123 0.14 -8.46 13.68
CA ASP A 123 -0.45 -8.22 12.35
C ASP A 123 0.27 -9.02 11.23
N VAL A 124 1.60 -9.09 11.29
CA VAL A 124 2.41 -9.86 10.34
C VAL A 124 2.13 -11.36 10.43
N THR A 125 1.96 -11.87 11.66
CA THR A 125 1.65 -13.29 11.87
C THR A 125 0.22 -13.62 11.42
N ALA A 126 -0.73 -12.73 11.69
CA ALA A 126 -2.10 -12.83 11.19
C ALA A 126 -2.12 -12.83 9.65
N LEU A 127 -1.43 -11.88 9.00
CA LEU A 127 -1.29 -11.84 7.54
C LEU A 127 -0.72 -13.14 6.99
N GLN A 128 0.41 -13.62 7.54
CA GLN A 128 1.04 -14.86 7.10
C GLN A 128 0.09 -16.06 7.20
N SER A 129 -0.70 -16.15 8.26
CA SER A 129 -1.67 -17.25 8.44
C SER A 129 -2.77 -17.28 7.36
N MET A 130 -3.05 -16.13 6.72
CA MET A 130 -4.01 -16.02 5.63
C MET A 130 -3.41 -16.31 4.25
N LEU A 131 -2.08 -16.38 4.12
CA LEU A 131 -1.37 -16.60 2.84
C LEU A 131 -1.28 -18.10 2.51
N VAL A 132 -2.44 -18.76 2.53
CA VAL A 132 -2.59 -20.18 2.18
C VAL A 132 -3.45 -20.27 0.93
N PHE A 133 -2.89 -20.85 -0.13
CA PHE A 133 -3.52 -20.89 -1.45
C PHE A 133 -3.58 -22.30 -2.00
N SER A 134 -4.70 -22.66 -2.63
CA SER A 134 -4.84 -23.88 -3.41
C SER A 134 -3.98 -23.80 -4.70
N PRO A 135 -3.71 -24.94 -5.37
CA PRO A 135 -3.03 -24.95 -6.66
C PRO A 135 -3.73 -24.05 -7.72
N GLU A 136 -5.06 -24.01 -7.71
CA GLU A 136 -5.86 -23.20 -8.64
C GLU A 136 -5.74 -21.69 -8.31
N GLN A 137 -5.70 -21.35 -7.03
CA GLN A 137 -5.50 -19.96 -6.59
C GLN A 137 -4.09 -19.47 -6.94
N TRP A 138 -3.08 -20.33 -6.82
CA TRP A 138 -1.70 -20.01 -7.23
C TRP A 138 -1.59 -19.62 -8.70
N ALA A 139 -2.41 -20.18 -9.58
CA ALA A 139 -2.44 -19.79 -11.00
C ALA A 139 -2.91 -18.33 -11.22
N ARG A 140 -3.49 -17.68 -10.20
CA ARG A 140 -3.96 -16.28 -10.25
C ARG A 140 -3.02 -15.32 -9.50
N LEU A 141 -1.93 -15.82 -8.91
CA LEU A 141 -0.97 -15.06 -8.12
C LEU A 141 0.33 -14.79 -8.90
N PRO A 142 1.09 -13.74 -8.53
CA PRO A 142 2.39 -13.48 -9.12
C PRO A 142 3.46 -14.46 -8.63
N GLY A 143 4.27 -14.93 -9.58
CA GLY A 143 5.41 -15.80 -9.34
C GLY A 143 5.05 -17.26 -9.03
N PRO A 144 6.06 -18.10 -8.73
CA PRO A 144 5.84 -19.51 -8.45
C PRO A 144 5.17 -19.74 -7.09
N PRO A 145 4.48 -20.89 -6.91
CA PRO A 145 4.02 -21.36 -5.62
C PRO A 145 5.16 -21.46 -4.61
N ARG A 146 4.92 -20.97 -3.39
CA ARG A 146 5.94 -20.91 -2.33
C ARG A 146 5.31 -20.84 -0.94
N GLY A 147 6.09 -21.15 0.09
CA GLY A 147 5.76 -20.83 1.47
C GLY A 147 6.07 -19.37 1.80
N PHE A 148 5.35 -18.82 2.79
CA PHE A 148 5.58 -17.47 3.30
C PHE A 148 6.15 -17.54 4.71
N ASP A 149 7.31 -16.92 4.90
CA ASP A 149 7.93 -16.69 6.19
C ASP A 149 8.24 -15.20 6.34
N LEU A 150 7.18 -14.42 6.55
CA LEU A 150 7.22 -12.97 6.65
C LEU A 150 7.98 -12.51 7.90
N ASN A 151 7.98 -13.31 8.96
CA ASN A 151 8.70 -13.00 10.20
C ASN A 151 10.23 -13.13 10.06
N SER A 152 10.73 -13.89 9.07
CA SER A 152 12.17 -13.96 8.78
C SER A 152 12.64 -12.90 7.80
N CYS A 153 11.74 -12.09 7.24
CA CYS A 153 12.13 -10.98 6.40
C CYS A 153 13.08 -10.03 7.16
N PRO A 154 14.14 -9.51 6.51
CA PRO A 154 15.04 -8.59 7.16
C PRO A 154 14.27 -7.38 7.67
N THR A 155 14.33 -7.11 8.97
CA THR A 155 13.79 -5.88 9.55
C THR A 155 14.50 -4.69 8.94
N ARG A 156 13.90 -4.09 7.91
CA ARG A 156 14.31 -2.75 7.48
C ARG A 156 13.88 -1.82 8.60
N ARG A 157 14.83 -1.02 9.10
CA ARG A 157 14.57 0.01 10.11
C ARG A 157 13.26 0.70 9.76
N ALA A 158 12.29 0.64 10.68
CA ALA A 158 11.07 1.40 10.55
C ALA A 158 11.46 2.83 10.18
N VAL A 159 10.87 3.34 9.10
CA VAL A 159 10.94 4.78 8.84
C VAL A 159 10.40 5.42 10.12
N PRO A 160 11.13 6.35 10.77
CA PRO A 160 10.67 6.96 12.01
C PRO A 160 9.21 7.38 11.84
N LYS A 161 8.35 7.05 12.82
CA LYS A 161 6.95 7.50 12.83
C LYS A 161 6.94 8.96 12.41
N SER A 162 6.18 9.29 11.36
CA SER A 162 6.20 10.64 10.81
C SER A 162 5.85 11.62 11.92
N ASN A 163 6.74 12.56 12.25
CA ASN A 163 6.46 13.58 13.25
C ASN A 163 5.50 14.60 12.61
N PRO A 164 4.22 14.68 13.02
CA PRO A 164 3.27 15.58 12.38
C PRO A 164 3.68 17.05 12.50
N ALA A 165 4.33 17.42 13.59
CA ALA A 165 4.86 18.77 13.80
C ALA A 165 6.04 19.06 12.87
N TRP A 166 6.92 18.08 12.64
CA TRP A 166 7.99 18.18 11.66
C TRP A 166 7.42 18.29 10.24
N ASN A 167 6.50 17.39 9.85
CA ASN A 167 5.87 17.37 8.53
C ASN A 167 5.20 18.72 8.21
N GLN A 168 4.41 19.24 9.15
CA GLN A 168 3.71 20.51 8.96
C GLN A 168 4.68 21.69 8.91
N CYS A 169 5.79 21.63 9.66
CA CYS A 169 6.85 22.62 9.57
C CYS A 169 7.54 22.61 8.19
N VAL A 170 7.97 21.44 7.72
CA VAL A 170 8.64 21.29 6.41
C VAL A 170 7.71 21.66 5.27
N HIS A 171 6.41 21.32 5.35
CA HIS A 171 5.41 21.79 4.38
C HIS A 171 5.37 23.30 4.28
N ARG A 172 5.27 24.02 5.40
CA ARG A 172 5.31 25.50 5.40
C ARG A 172 6.61 26.07 4.82
N CYS A 173 7.75 25.40 5.04
CA CYS A 173 9.01 25.77 4.41
C CYS A 173 8.97 25.56 2.89
N GLY A 174 8.38 24.45 2.44
CA GLY A 174 8.18 24.11 1.03
C GLY A 174 7.24 25.07 0.31
N ASP A 175 6.14 25.49 0.95
CA ASP A 175 5.19 26.47 0.39
C ASP A 175 5.88 27.82 0.10
N ARG A 176 6.75 28.26 1.01
CA ARG A 176 7.56 29.47 0.79
C ARG A 176 8.54 29.31 -0.36
N LEU A 177 9.19 28.15 -0.49
CA LEU A 177 10.07 27.85 -1.62
C LEU A 177 9.29 27.89 -2.95
N PHE A 178 8.10 27.28 -2.97
CA PHE A 178 7.23 27.25 -4.14
C PHE A 178 6.85 28.66 -4.62
N HIS A 179 6.50 29.56 -3.70
CA HIS A 179 6.18 30.95 -4.03
C HIS A 179 7.41 31.83 -4.36
N CYS A 180 8.59 31.49 -3.85
CA CYS A 180 9.83 32.24 -4.09
C CYS A 180 10.46 31.92 -5.46
N GLY A 181 10.35 30.66 -5.91
CA GLY A 181 11.00 30.14 -7.11
C GLY A 181 12.26 29.30 -6.81
N GLN A 182 12.94 28.82 -7.86
CA GLN A 182 14.07 27.88 -7.75
C GLN A 182 15.46 28.53 -7.70
N SER A 183 15.54 29.81 -7.33
CA SER A 183 16.85 30.47 -7.22
C SER A 183 17.66 29.90 -6.05
N ALA A 184 18.99 30.03 -6.12
CA ALA A 184 19.89 29.58 -5.07
C ALA A 184 19.57 30.24 -3.71
N SER A 185 19.10 31.50 -3.71
CA SER A 185 18.70 32.22 -2.50
C SER A 185 17.40 31.69 -1.89
N CYS A 186 16.42 31.31 -2.72
CA CYS A 186 15.18 30.67 -2.27
C CYS A 186 15.49 29.29 -1.64
N LEU A 187 16.35 28.49 -2.29
CA LEU A 187 16.76 27.18 -1.78
C LEU A 187 17.54 27.29 -0.45
N ALA A 188 18.46 28.26 -0.33
CA ALA A 188 19.19 28.52 0.91
C ALA A 188 18.26 28.96 2.06
N THR A 189 17.14 29.62 1.74
CA THR A 189 16.12 30.01 2.71
C THR A 189 15.29 28.81 3.16
N TYR A 190 14.90 27.94 2.23
CA TYR A 190 14.26 26.66 2.54
C TYR A 190 15.11 25.80 3.48
N ASN A 191 16.40 25.62 3.15
CA ASN A 191 17.31 24.79 3.95
C ASN A 191 17.43 25.29 5.41
N ARG A 192 17.53 26.62 5.60
CA ARG A 192 17.53 27.23 6.94
C ARG A 192 16.21 27.02 7.68
N CYS A 193 15.08 27.16 6.99
CA CYS A 193 13.74 26.93 7.55
C CYS A 193 13.57 25.48 8.00
N GLN A 194 13.91 24.52 7.13
CA GLN A 194 13.82 23.09 7.41
C GLN A 194 14.70 22.69 8.61
N ALA A 195 15.91 23.23 8.71
CA ALA A 195 16.85 22.95 9.80
C ALA A 195 16.32 23.39 11.19
N ALA A 196 15.39 24.35 11.22
CA ALA A 196 14.76 24.84 12.44
C ALA A 196 13.49 24.06 12.82
N CYS A 197 13.06 23.08 12.02
CA CYS A 197 11.85 22.32 12.31
C CYS A 197 12.04 21.41 13.55
N PRO A 198 11.01 21.28 14.40
CA PRO A 198 11.06 20.43 15.58
C PRO A 198 11.20 18.97 15.14
N ARG A 199 12.17 18.25 15.73
CA ARG A 199 12.40 16.82 15.48
C ARG A 199 11.53 15.94 16.37
#